data_AF-A0AAW1IXE8-F1
#
_entry.id   AF-A0AAW1IXE8-F1
#
_cell.length_a   1.000
_cell.length_b   1.000
_cell.length_c   1.000
_cell.angle_alpha   90.00
_cell.angle_beta   90.00
_cell.angle_gamma   90.00
#
_symmetry.space_group_name_H-M   'P 1'
#
loop_
_entity.id
_entity.type
_entity.pdbx_description
1 polymer ?
#
loop_
_entity_poly.entity_id
_entity_poly.type
_entity_poly.pdbx_seq_one_letter_code
_entity_poly.pdbx_strand_id
1 'polypeptide(L)'
;MGNNWERTQSTVNQWNNSNSSKTKVMTINAPKNQQDIMCGDDTLERVSTITYLVSKISDDGKVDVEILNRSKKATQLFYQLINTILGKKEVGIARKSRIYNTVVVPTIIYGSETWPMTRKLESRITAAEMK
;
A
#
# COMPACT_ATOMS: atom_id res chain seq x y z
N MET A 1 -6.04 31.26 7.41
CA MET A 1 -5.63 29.88 7.09
C MET A 1 -4.99 29.32 8.35
N GLY A 2 -5.69 28.45 9.07
CA GLY A 2 -5.17 27.89 10.33
C GLY A 2 -3.96 26.99 10.06
N ASN A 3 -2.94 27.07 10.91
CA ASN A 3 -1.77 26.21 10.80
C ASN A 3 -2.19 24.74 10.91
N ASN A 4 -2.12 23.99 9.80
CA ASN A 4 -2.45 22.56 9.75
C ASN A 4 -1.68 21.75 10.82
N TRP A 5 -0.54 22.27 11.26
CA TRP A 5 0.28 21.69 12.31
C TRP A 5 -0.39 21.70 13.69
N GLU A 6 -0.94 22.85 14.11
CA GLU A 6 -1.62 22.98 15.41
C GLU A 6 -2.84 22.07 15.50
N ARG A 7 -3.56 21.90 14.39
CA ARG A 7 -4.68 20.95 14.28
C ARG A 7 -4.22 19.49 14.40
N THR A 8 -3.07 19.16 13.81
CA THR A 8 -2.50 17.81 13.89
C THR A 8 -2.07 17.50 15.32
N GLN A 9 -1.37 18.43 15.99
CA GLN A 9 -0.96 18.27 17.39
C GLN A 9 -2.18 18.20 18.32
N SER A 10 -3.19 19.04 18.11
CA SER A 10 -4.45 18.99 18.87
C SER A 10 -5.16 17.63 18.74
N THR A 11 -5.12 17.03 17.55
CA THR A 11 -5.69 15.69 17.32
C THR A 11 -4.89 14.63 18.07
N VAL A 12 -3.56 14.64 17.95
CA VAL A 12 -2.69 13.67 18.63
C VAL A 12 -2.82 13.76 20.15
N ASN A 13 -2.99 14.97 20.69
CA ASN A 13 -3.22 15.18 22.12
C ASN A 13 -4.52 14.52 22.65
N GLN A 14 -5.52 14.27 21.79
CA GLN A 14 -6.72 13.53 22.19
C GLN A 14 -6.43 12.04 22.41
N TRP A 15 -5.33 11.53 21.84
CA TRP A 15 -4.91 10.13 21.89
C TRP A 15 -3.74 9.90 22.86
N ASN A 16 -3.59 10.74 23.90
CA ASN A 16 -2.48 10.73 24.86
C ASN A 16 -2.22 9.40 25.60
N ASN A 17 -3.11 8.41 25.49
CA ASN A 17 -2.93 7.06 26.06
C ASN A 17 -2.50 6.01 25.00
N SER A 18 -1.98 6.46 23.86
CA SER A 18 -1.53 5.57 22.77
C SER A 18 -0.12 5.06 23.01
N ASN A 19 0.19 3.88 22.49
CA ASN A 19 1.54 3.33 22.57
C ASN A 19 2.46 4.07 21.58
N SER A 20 3.31 4.97 22.11
CA SER A 20 4.28 5.75 21.37
C SER A 20 5.26 4.89 20.56
N SER A 21 5.75 3.78 21.11
CA SER A 21 6.71 2.88 20.44
C SER A 21 6.16 2.20 19.16
N LYS A 22 4.84 2.02 19.08
CA LYS A 22 4.17 1.44 17.90
C LYS A 22 3.72 2.50 16.89
N THR A 23 3.73 3.77 17.29
CA THR A 23 3.13 4.86 16.52
C THR A 23 4.24 5.61 15.80
N LYS A 24 4.13 5.68 14.48
CA LYS A 24 5.10 6.35 13.61
C LYS A 24 4.42 7.46 12.83
N VAL A 25 5.15 8.53 12.58
CA VAL A 25 4.68 9.69 11.82
C VAL A 25 5.34 9.70 10.47
N MET A 26 4.55 9.90 9.42
CA MET A 26 5.03 10.15 8.07
C MET A 26 4.29 11.36 7.53
N THR A 27 4.95 12.15 6.69
CA THR A 27 4.30 13.26 5.99
C THR A 27 4.48 13.09 4.51
N ILE A 28 3.41 13.36 3.76
CA ILE A 28 3.37 13.20 2.32
C ILE A 28 3.69 14.55 1.67
N ASN A 29 4.66 14.58 0.75
CA ASN A 29 5.04 15.77 -0.02
C ASN A 29 5.33 17.03 0.84
N ALA A 30 5.99 16.86 1.99
CA ALA A 30 6.33 17.96 2.90
C ALA A 30 7.86 18.17 3.00
N PRO A 31 8.31 19.40 3.33
CA PRO A 31 9.74 19.67 3.56
C PRO A 31 10.25 18.86 4.75
N LYS A 32 11.51 18.40 4.67
CA LYS A 32 12.17 17.58 5.71
C LYS A 32 12.28 18.25 7.09
N ASN A 33 12.08 19.57 7.14
CA ASN A 33 12.29 20.41 8.34
C ASN A 33 10.97 20.66 9.08
N GLN A 34 10.15 19.63 9.25
CA GLN A 34 8.89 19.74 10.00
C GLN A 34 9.11 19.56 11.49
N GLN A 35 8.27 20.21 12.29
CA GLN A 35 8.26 20.05 13.74
C GLN A 35 7.99 18.58 14.13
N ASP A 36 8.43 18.22 15.33
CA ASP A 36 8.22 16.90 15.91
C ASP A 36 6.80 16.80 16.50
N ILE A 37 6.19 15.62 16.37
CA ILE A 37 4.87 15.34 16.95
C ILE A 37 5.07 14.66 18.29
N MET A 38 4.52 15.25 19.34
CA MET A 38 4.49 14.66 20.67
C MET A 38 3.19 13.92 20.92
N CYS A 39 3.25 12.77 21.58
CA CYS A 39 2.10 12.04 22.09
C CYS A 39 2.31 11.85 23.60
N GLY A 40 1.59 12.62 24.42
CA GLY A 40 1.93 12.77 25.84
C GLY A 40 3.34 13.34 26.01
N ASP A 41 4.20 12.62 26.73
CA ASP A 41 5.60 13.00 26.99
C ASP A 41 6.59 12.42 25.95
N ASP A 42 6.13 11.53 25.06
CA ASP A 42 6.97 10.85 24.10
C ASP A 42 6.95 11.51 22.71
N THR A 43 8.12 11.65 22.09
CA THR A 43 8.26 12.09 20.70
C THR A 43 8.06 10.91 19.75
N LEU A 44 7.13 11.04 18.80
CA LEU A 44 6.86 10.00 17.82
C LEU A 44 7.97 9.90 16.77
N GLU A 45 8.38 8.67 16.43
CA GLU A 45 9.40 8.42 15.41
C GLU A 45 8.88 8.83 14.02
N ARG A 46 9.68 9.63 13.30
CA ARG A 46 9.39 10.00 11.92
C ARG A 46 10.00 9.00 10.95
N VAL A 47 9.20 8.49 10.02
CA VAL A 47 9.63 7.52 9.01
C VAL A 47 9.25 7.97 7.60
N SER A 48 10.06 7.54 6.61
CA SER A 48 9.80 7.78 5.19
C SER A 48 8.87 6.73 4.56
N THR A 49 8.60 5.63 5.25
CA THR A 49 7.70 4.57 4.78
C THR A 49 6.92 4.00 5.95
N ILE A 50 5.59 3.92 5.81
CA ILE A 50 4.70 3.27 6.77
C ILE A 50 4.11 2.02 6.11
N THR A 51 3.96 0.97 6.91
CA THR A 51 3.17 -0.21 6.51
C THR A 51 1.76 -0.05 7.06
N TYR A 52 0.79 0.18 6.19
CA TYR A 52 -0.62 0.25 6.54
C TYR A 52 -1.34 -0.99 5.98
N LEU A 53 -1.94 -1.81 6.85
CA LEU A 53 -2.65 -3.03 6.45
C LEU A 53 -1.86 -3.91 5.45
N VAL A 54 -0.55 -4.04 5.67
CA VAL A 54 0.42 -4.79 4.82
C VAL A 54 0.88 -4.03 3.56
N SER A 55 0.24 -2.93 3.18
CA SER A 55 0.66 -2.05 2.08
C SER A 55 1.74 -1.07 2.55
N LYS A 56 2.85 -0.98 1.81
CA LYS A 56 3.87 0.05 2.07
C LYS A 56 3.52 1.35 1.34
N ILE A 57 3.43 2.43 2.12
CA ILE A 57 3.18 3.79 1.63
C ILE A 57 4.43 4.62 1.90
N SER A 58 4.94 5.29 0.87
CA SER A 58 6.10 6.16 0.95
C SER A 58 5.71 7.62 1.21
N ASP A 59 6.67 8.41 1.67
CA ASP A 59 6.56 9.86 1.91
C ASP A 59 6.33 10.70 0.64
N ASP A 60 6.63 10.17 -0.53
CA ASP A 60 6.25 10.75 -1.83
C ASP A 60 4.79 10.49 -2.21
N GLY A 61 4.06 9.78 -1.35
CA GLY A 61 2.65 9.42 -1.55
C GLY A 61 2.43 8.36 -2.64
N LYS A 62 3.50 7.75 -3.17
CA LYS A 62 3.38 6.73 -4.20
C LYS A 62 3.29 5.33 -3.60
N VAL A 63 2.59 4.47 -4.32
CA VAL A 63 2.45 3.03 -4.02
C VAL A 63 3.22 2.15 -5.00
N ASP A 64 4.03 2.76 -5.87
CA ASP A 64 4.80 2.05 -6.90
C ASP A 64 5.66 0.94 -6.28
N VAL A 65 6.23 1.19 -5.09
CA VAL A 65 7.02 0.21 -4.35
C VAL A 65 6.19 -1.02 -3.96
N GLU A 66 4.95 -0.83 -3.49
CA GLU A 66 4.05 -1.93 -3.14
C GLU A 66 3.59 -2.69 -4.39
N ILE A 67 3.23 -1.98 -5.46
CA ILE A 67 2.85 -2.59 -6.76
C ILE A 67 3.99 -3.47 -7.29
N LEU A 68 5.23 -2.96 -7.29
CA LEU A 68 6.41 -3.69 -7.72
C LEU A 68 6.67 -4.91 -6.83
N ASN A 69 6.51 -4.78 -5.52
CA ASN A 69 6.67 -5.89 -4.58
C ASN A 69 5.63 -7.00 -4.82
N ARG A 70 4.37 -6.65 -5.03
CA ARG A 70 3.28 -7.59 -5.36
C ARG A 70 3.51 -8.27 -6.69
N SER A 71 3.92 -7.50 -7.71
CA SER A 71 4.29 -8.03 -9.03
C SER A 71 5.43 -9.06 -8.93
N LYS A 72 6.48 -8.77 -8.15
CA LYS A 72 7.58 -9.71 -7.89
C LYS A 72 7.09 -10.99 -7.21
N LYS A 73 6.26 -10.89 -6.17
CA LYS A 73 5.68 -12.05 -5.47
C LYS A 73 4.81 -12.90 -6.39
N ALA A 74 3.92 -12.28 -7.17
CA ALA A 74 3.08 -12.97 -8.13
C ALA A 74 3.89 -13.68 -9.20
N THR A 75 4.95 -13.03 -9.71
CA THR A 75 5.89 -13.62 -10.67
C THR A 75 6.59 -14.84 -10.08
N GLN A 76 7.08 -14.75 -8.84
CA GLN A 76 7.71 -15.88 -8.15
C GLN A 76 6.74 -17.05 -7.98
N LEU A 77 5.51 -16.79 -7.51
CA LEU A 77 4.47 -17.81 -7.39
C LEU A 77 4.12 -18.44 -8.73
N PHE A 78 4.02 -17.63 -9.79
CA PHE A 78 3.74 -18.12 -11.13
C PHE A 78 4.82 -19.10 -11.62
N TYR A 79 6.10 -18.79 -11.43
CA TYR A 79 7.19 -19.72 -11.78
C TYR A 79 7.15 -21.01 -10.94
N GLN A 80 6.85 -20.92 -9.64
CA GLN A 80 6.64 -22.11 -8.80
C GLN A 80 5.47 -22.97 -9.31
N LEU A 81 4.37 -22.32 -9.73
CA LEU A 81 3.21 -23.00 -10.29
C LEU A 81 3.50 -23.62 -11.66
N ILE A 82 4.32 -22.98 -12.51
CA ILE A 82 4.80 -23.58 -13.77
C ILE A 82 5.52 -24.89 -13.50
N ASN A 83 6.47 -24.89 -12.56
CA ASN A 83 7.29 -26.06 -12.29
C ASN A 83 6.49 -27.23 -11.70
N THR A 84 5.40 -26.93 -10.99
CA THR A 84 4.59 -27.94 -10.26
C THR A 84 3.36 -28.41 -11.04
N ILE A 85 2.54 -27.50 -11.54
CA ILE A 85 1.19 -27.81 -12.09
C ILE A 85 0.97 -27.24 -13.50
N LEU A 86 1.25 -25.95 -13.72
CA LEU A 86 0.91 -25.26 -14.97
C LEU A 86 1.77 -25.72 -16.15
N GLY A 87 2.99 -26.19 -15.91
CA GLY A 87 3.87 -26.75 -16.95
C GLY A 87 3.57 -28.21 -17.31
N LYS A 88 2.76 -28.92 -16.53
CA LYS A 88 2.44 -30.33 -16.75
C LYS A 88 1.49 -30.53 -17.93
N LYS A 89 1.78 -31.48 -18.82
CA LYS A 89 0.95 -31.74 -20.01
C LYS A 89 -0.35 -32.47 -19.64
N GLU A 90 -0.35 -33.26 -18.55
CA GLU A 90 -1.54 -33.96 -18.05
C GLU A 90 -2.64 -33.03 -17.48
N VAL A 91 -2.30 -31.77 -17.19
CA VAL A 91 -3.26 -30.78 -16.67
C VAL A 91 -3.90 -30.04 -17.84
N GLY A 92 -5.23 -30.13 -17.96
CA GLY A 92 -5.98 -29.43 -19.00
C GLY A 92 -5.99 -27.91 -18.82
N ILE A 93 -6.14 -27.17 -19.93
CA ILE A 93 -6.05 -25.70 -19.95
C ILE A 93 -7.09 -25.01 -19.06
N ALA A 94 -8.31 -25.54 -18.97
CA ALA A 94 -9.35 -24.99 -18.11
C ALA A 94 -8.96 -25.03 -16.61
N ARG A 95 -8.33 -26.12 -16.17
CA ARG A 95 -7.82 -26.28 -14.80
C ARG A 95 -6.67 -25.31 -14.52
N LYS A 96 -5.74 -25.18 -15.48
CA LYS A 96 -4.63 -24.21 -15.41
C LYS A 96 -5.13 -22.77 -15.29
N SER A 97 -6.10 -22.39 -16.11
CA SER A 97 -6.71 -21.06 -16.08
C SER A 97 -7.38 -20.78 -14.74
N ARG A 98 -8.11 -21.75 -14.19
CA ARG A 98 -8.71 -21.63 -12.86
C ARG A 98 -7.66 -21.41 -11.78
N ILE A 99 -6.58 -22.20 -11.76
CA ILE A 99 -5.49 -22.04 -10.78
C ILE A 99 -4.83 -20.65 -10.92
N TYR A 100 -4.54 -20.23 -12.14
CA TYR A 100 -3.97 -18.91 -12.40
C TYR A 100 -4.86 -17.77 -11.86
N ASN A 101 -6.16 -17.82 -12.17
CA ASN A 101 -7.13 -16.81 -11.74
C ASN A 101 -7.42 -16.85 -10.24
N THR A 102 -7.26 -18.00 -9.56
CA THR A 102 -7.51 -18.13 -8.12
C THR A 102 -6.26 -17.84 -7.28
N VAL A 103 -5.05 -17.97 -7.83
CA VAL A 103 -3.81 -17.83 -7.04
C VAL A 103 -2.98 -16.62 -7.48
N VAL A 104 -2.70 -16.51 -8.79
CA VAL A 104 -1.79 -15.48 -9.31
C VAL A 104 -2.48 -14.13 -9.37
N VAL A 105 -3.70 -14.06 -9.92
CA VAL A 105 -4.46 -12.81 -10.05
C VAL A 105 -4.70 -12.14 -8.70
N PRO A 106 -5.23 -12.84 -7.65
CA PRO A 106 -5.42 -12.27 -6.32
C PRO A 106 -4.12 -11.73 -5.70
N THR A 107 -2.98 -12.38 -5.97
CA THR A 107 -1.68 -11.92 -5.44
C THR A 107 -1.29 -10.55 -5.99
N ILE A 108 -1.63 -10.27 -7.25
CA ILE A 108 -1.33 -8.98 -7.92
C ILE A 108 -2.28 -7.90 -7.44
N ILE A 109 -3.58 -8.21 -7.39
CA ILE A 109 -4.63 -7.22 -7.07
C ILE A 109 -4.78 -6.95 -5.57
N TYR A 110 -4.26 -7.81 -4.70
CA TYR A 110 -4.36 -7.61 -3.26
C TYR A 110 -3.73 -6.28 -2.85
N GLY A 111 -4.51 -5.43 -2.18
CA GLY A 111 -4.10 -4.10 -1.74
C GLY A 111 -4.33 -3.00 -2.78
N SER A 112 -4.89 -3.31 -3.95
CA SER A 112 -5.27 -2.29 -4.95
C SER A 112 -6.32 -1.31 -4.42
N GLU A 113 -7.17 -1.74 -3.50
CA GLU A 113 -8.14 -0.91 -2.77
C GLU A 113 -7.49 0.19 -1.94
N THR A 114 -6.21 0.00 -1.56
CA THR A 114 -5.45 0.96 -0.75
C THR A 114 -4.54 1.86 -1.60
N TRP A 115 -4.55 1.70 -2.92
CA TRP A 115 -3.74 2.55 -3.80
C TRP A 115 -4.37 3.94 -3.92
N PRO A 116 -3.60 5.02 -3.72
CA PRO A 116 -4.09 6.37 -3.89
C PRO A 116 -4.55 6.57 -5.32
N MET A 117 -5.83 6.87 -5.46
CA MET A 117 -6.46 7.09 -6.76
C MET A 117 -5.97 8.42 -7.33
N THR A 118 -5.23 8.38 -8.44
CA THR A 118 -4.79 9.60 -9.12
C THR A 118 -5.86 10.05 -10.11
N ARG A 119 -6.03 11.36 -10.32
CA ARG A 119 -6.98 11.90 -11.31
C ARG A 119 -6.82 11.31 -12.72
N LYS A 120 -5.58 10.97 -13.09
CA LYS A 120 -5.28 10.29 -14.36
C LYS A 120 -5.86 8.89 -14.39
N LEU A 121 -5.76 8.14 -13.29
CA LEU A 121 -6.33 6.81 -13.18
C LEU A 121 -7.86 6.87 -13.17
N GLU A 122 -8.45 7.86 -12.48
CA GLU A 122 -9.91 8.06 -12.43
C GLU A 122 -10.47 8.28 -13.83
N SER A 123 -9.89 9.23 -14.57
CA SER A 123 -10.30 9.53 -15.95
C SER A 123 -10.23 8.29 -16.86
N ARG A 124 -9.23 7.42 -16.67
CA ARG A 124 -9.11 6.18 -17.46
C ARG A 124 -10.16 5.14 -17.08
N ILE A 125 -10.49 5.02 -15.80
CA ILE A 125 -11.54 4.11 -15.34
C ILE A 125 -12.89 4.59 -15.86
N THR A 126 -13.22 5.88 -15.70
CA THR A 126 -14.46 6.46 -16.22
C THR A 126 -14.61 6.27 -17.73
N ALA A 127 -13.53 6.47 -18.50
CA ALA A 127 -13.56 6.24 -19.94
C ALA A 127 -13.73 4.76 -20.33
N ALA A 128 -13.30 3.82 -19.48
CA ALA A 128 -13.50 2.39 -19.69
C ALA A 128 -14.92 1.93 -19.30
N GLU A 129 -15.53 2.55 -18.29
CA GLU A 129 -16.90 2.30 -17.86
C GLU A 129 -17.95 2.81 -18.86
N MET A 130 -17.65 3.93 -19.55
CA MET A 130 -18.54 4.54 -20.54
C MET A 130 -18.51 3.84 -21.93
N LYS A 131 -17.90 2.65 -22.03
CA LYS A 131 -17.79 1.85 -23.25
C LYS A 131 -18.56 0.55 -23.13
#